data_AF-A0A4R5B3T5-F1
#
_entry.id   AF-A0A4R5B3T5-F1
#
_cell.length_a   1.000
_cell.length_b   1.000
_cell.length_c   1.000
_cell.angle_alpha   90.00
_cell.angle_beta   90.00
_cell.angle_gamma   90.00
#
_symmetry.space_group_name_H-M   'P 1'
#
loop_
_entity.id
_entity.type
_entity.pdbx_description
1 polymer ?
#
loop_
_entity_poly.entity_id
_entity_poly.type
_entity_poly.pdbx_seq_one_letter_code
_entity_poly.pdbx_strand_id
1 'polypeptide(L)'
;MPSGKLKLGVTYIFHTSAYDGSLYETSWSPWARFRFTRTLDLTLPNPNEAAPNPDQSAQPYTNTMAPPSPWKPAPSPNRAGSTPPGLFETHCTTSSGGVKVCSKAELYNGRNFDLHRGTGARAATQRSLVSGCDLANPREGFWTTRLEECSAFVLTWDVKVNETPMGIVKALVVDERKLDRASANITERINVLDVSIPTTGILSFTLKTPKVDCKPGNCSTPNVGGWQGVATWIPGAPSHSAATDVSYGWTPNSPSTQQVTKLGRQVSMDSKILIAGTTDEYSTPATFRDVVSGWENADLEKDGYVNQIRCDNTKIVNKVPTTGCVFHNYVPTYTFDAAKYPQASSHAWLIEHKLPNHPGSKADNKPLYFLPDSDLPGNRAVICPDGWAAANGDPSVLSGATDKLNCDEFAFNATYNSGGMPALAGGLNPVSSGSACVQTFATKQGDAVHLFNIDGLVPTWKEVCGRSAISGRHNSGSMAAFPAFNVNQRLLDRDPYWLNTNMSAKCVSDSATVECTMTANNK
;
A
#
# COMPACT_ATOMS: atom_id res chain seq x y z
N MET A 1 10.54 14.03 45.26
CA MET A 1 10.75 12.60 45.58
C MET A 1 11.57 11.99 44.44
N PRO A 2 12.69 11.29 44.71
CA PRO A 2 13.43 10.60 43.66
C PRO A 2 12.56 9.55 42.97
N SER A 3 12.77 9.34 41.66
CA SER A 3 12.04 8.33 40.88
C SER A 3 12.22 6.92 41.48
N GLY A 4 11.17 6.10 41.45
CA GLY A 4 11.21 4.69 41.89
C GLY A 4 10.94 4.40 43.38
N LYS A 5 10.72 5.40 44.24
CA LYS A 5 10.42 5.16 45.68
C LYS A 5 8.94 4.97 46.01
N LEU A 6 8.04 5.38 45.13
CA LEU A 6 6.59 5.29 45.32
C LEU A 6 5.99 4.34 44.29
N LYS A 7 5.27 3.32 44.77
CA LYS A 7 4.43 2.44 43.96
C LYS A 7 3.30 3.21 43.30
N LEU A 8 3.04 2.93 42.02
CA LEU A 8 1.91 3.45 41.24
C LEU A 8 0.57 3.04 41.86
N GLY A 9 -0.43 3.90 41.70
CA GLY A 9 -1.80 3.65 42.16
C GLY A 9 -1.99 3.70 43.68
N VAL A 10 -0.90 3.82 44.46
CA VAL A 10 -0.93 3.91 45.92
C VAL A 10 -1.14 5.35 46.37
N THR A 11 -2.03 5.52 47.36
CA THR A 11 -2.20 6.79 48.07
C THR A 11 -1.15 6.89 49.18
N TYR A 12 -0.33 7.92 49.10
CA TYR A 12 0.63 8.29 50.13
C TYR A 12 0.09 9.45 50.95
N ILE A 13 0.50 9.47 52.22
CA ILE A 13 0.36 10.62 53.10
C ILE A 13 1.74 11.24 53.29
N PHE A 14 1.82 12.56 53.19
CA PHE A 14 3.03 13.30 53.53
C PHE A 14 2.68 14.51 54.38
N HIS A 15 3.65 14.92 55.19
CA HIS A 15 3.67 16.18 55.91
C HIS A 15 5.12 16.66 55.93
N THR A 16 5.33 17.96 56.03
CA THR A 16 6.67 18.56 55.93
C THR A 16 6.91 19.52 57.09
N SER A 17 8.13 19.54 57.62
CA SER A 17 8.65 20.60 58.49
C SER A 17 9.70 21.40 57.71
N ALA A 18 9.68 22.72 57.79
CA ALA A 18 10.70 23.54 57.13
C ALA A 18 12.08 23.35 57.80
N TYR A 19 13.15 23.45 57.01
CA TYR A 19 14.53 23.41 57.50
C TYR A 19 15.17 24.76 57.17
N ASP A 20 15.53 25.53 58.18
CA ASP A 20 16.04 26.90 58.02
C ASP A 20 17.56 26.96 57.72
N GLY A 21 18.21 25.79 57.62
CA GLY A 21 19.66 25.67 57.46
C GLY A 21 20.39 25.29 58.74
N SER A 22 19.73 25.35 59.90
CA SER A 22 20.32 25.05 61.22
C SER A 22 19.47 24.11 62.08
N LEU A 23 18.13 24.21 62.00
CA LEU A 23 17.20 23.31 62.68
C LEU A 23 15.96 23.03 61.82
N TYR A 24 15.31 21.90 62.07
CA TYR A 24 13.97 21.64 61.56
C TYR A 24 12.95 22.35 62.44
N GLU A 25 12.05 23.12 61.84
CA GLU A 25 10.90 23.69 62.54
C GLU A 25 10.09 22.58 63.22
N THR A 26 9.65 22.82 64.46
CA THR A 26 8.83 21.86 65.21
C THR A 26 7.37 21.83 64.73
N SER A 27 6.97 22.84 63.96
CA SER A 27 5.66 22.97 63.33
C SER A 27 5.63 22.16 62.04
N TRP A 28 4.81 21.12 62.01
CA TRP A 28 4.57 20.30 60.83
C TRP A 28 3.38 20.82 60.03
N SER A 29 3.45 20.72 58.71
CA SER A 29 2.28 20.94 57.85
C SER A 29 1.15 19.96 58.22
N PRO A 30 -0.12 20.29 57.90
CA PRO A 30 -1.17 19.30 57.87
C PRO A 30 -0.79 18.11 56.99
N TRP A 31 -1.30 16.92 57.33
CA TRP A 31 -1.16 15.74 56.49
C TRP A 31 -1.87 15.96 55.15
N ALA A 32 -1.12 15.82 54.06
CA ALA A 32 -1.64 15.85 52.71
C ALA A 32 -1.65 14.43 52.12
N ARG A 33 -2.73 14.09 51.42
CA ARG A 33 -2.85 12.84 50.67
C ARG A 33 -2.56 13.12 49.20
N PHE A 34 -1.75 12.27 48.57
CA PHE A 34 -1.60 12.27 47.12
C PHE A 34 -1.57 10.83 46.59
N ARG A 35 -2.05 10.65 45.37
CA ARG A 35 -1.97 9.37 44.66
C ARG A 35 -0.97 9.53 43.53
N PHE A 36 -0.02 8.60 43.43
CA PHE A 36 0.91 8.59 42.31
C PHE A 36 0.27 7.82 41.15
N THR A 37 -0.19 8.54 40.12
CA THR A 37 -0.77 7.95 38.90
C THR A 37 0.07 8.37 37.70
N ARG A 38 0.42 7.42 36.84
CA ARG A 38 0.93 7.74 35.49
C ARG A 38 -0.26 7.89 34.56
N THR A 39 -0.16 8.83 33.64
CA THR A 39 -1.20 9.13 32.64
C THR A 39 -1.11 8.21 31.43
N LEU A 40 0.00 7.48 31.30
CA LEU A 40 0.24 6.49 30.26
C LEU A 40 0.91 5.25 30.89
N ASP A 41 0.27 4.10 30.71
CA ASP A 41 0.75 2.76 31.08
C ASP A 41 0.33 1.77 30.00
N LEU A 42 1.30 1.29 29.22
CA LEU A 42 1.09 0.13 28.36
C LEU A 42 1.79 -1.06 28.99
N THR A 43 1.06 -2.10 29.36
CA THR A 43 1.65 -3.39 29.73
C THR A 43 1.99 -4.17 28.47
N LEU A 44 3.26 -4.51 28.27
CA LEU A 44 3.76 -5.16 27.05
C LEU A 44 3.73 -6.69 27.17
N PRO A 45 3.54 -7.42 26.06
CA PRO A 45 3.74 -8.87 26.06
C PRO A 45 5.21 -9.21 26.26
N ASN A 46 5.48 -10.37 26.86
CA ASN A 46 6.84 -10.88 26.98
C ASN A 46 7.44 -11.17 25.59
N PRO A 47 8.71 -10.80 25.36
CA PRO A 47 9.39 -11.07 24.09
C PRO A 47 9.51 -12.58 23.82
N ASN A 48 9.25 -13.00 22.59
CA ASN A 48 9.47 -14.35 22.11
C ASN A 48 10.58 -14.37 21.05
N GLU A 49 11.79 -14.76 21.45
CA GLU A 49 12.95 -14.80 20.54
C GLU A 49 12.82 -15.83 19.40
N ALA A 50 11.99 -16.85 19.60
CA ALA A 50 11.73 -17.89 18.62
C ALA A 50 10.62 -17.51 17.62
N ALA A 51 9.97 -16.35 17.81
CA ALA A 51 8.95 -15.89 16.87
C ALA A 51 9.56 -15.73 15.45
N PRO A 52 8.87 -16.21 14.41
CA PRO A 52 9.31 -16.03 13.04
C PRO A 52 9.13 -14.57 12.62
N ASN A 53 10.12 -14.03 11.91
CA ASN A 53 10.01 -12.71 11.30
C ASN A 53 8.81 -12.71 10.32
N PRO A 54 8.00 -11.64 10.27
CA PRO A 54 6.97 -11.50 9.25
C PRO A 54 7.55 -11.53 7.83
N ASP A 55 6.84 -12.18 6.91
CA ASP A 55 7.19 -12.16 5.49
C ASP A 55 6.87 -10.78 4.90
N GLN A 56 7.92 -9.97 4.73
CA GLN A 56 7.82 -8.62 4.15
C GLN A 56 7.55 -8.62 2.63
N SER A 57 7.68 -9.77 1.97
CA SER A 57 7.44 -9.92 0.53
C SER A 57 5.98 -10.28 0.22
N ALA A 58 5.32 -11.01 1.12
CA ALA A 58 3.90 -11.32 1.02
C ALA A 58 3.06 -10.06 1.21
N GLN A 59 2.39 -9.63 0.16
CA GLN A 59 1.57 -8.42 0.12
C GLN A 59 0.17 -8.79 -0.39
N PRO A 60 -0.91 -8.40 0.30
CA PRO A 60 -2.25 -8.76 -0.12
C PRO A 60 -2.65 -8.00 -1.39
N TYR A 61 -3.44 -8.64 -2.24
CA TYR A 61 -4.12 -7.93 -3.32
C TYR A 61 -5.10 -6.91 -2.73
N THR A 62 -5.14 -5.72 -3.32
CA THR A 62 -6.09 -4.67 -2.97
C THR A 62 -6.60 -3.95 -4.22
N ASN A 63 -7.81 -3.40 -4.12
CA ASN A 63 -8.37 -2.46 -5.09
C ASN A 63 -8.32 -1.01 -4.59
N THR A 64 -7.70 -0.76 -3.44
CA THR A 64 -7.54 0.57 -2.85
C THR A 64 -6.34 1.31 -3.45
N MET A 65 -6.54 2.56 -3.82
CA MET A 65 -5.47 3.44 -4.31
C MET A 65 -4.66 4.04 -3.17
N ALA A 66 -3.40 4.37 -3.47
CA ALA A 66 -2.61 5.25 -2.63
C ALA A 66 -3.35 6.56 -2.34
N PRO A 67 -3.25 7.09 -1.11
CA PRO A 67 -3.75 8.42 -0.79
C PRO A 67 -3.09 9.48 -1.68
N PRO A 68 -3.77 10.61 -1.92
CA PRO A 68 -3.16 11.75 -2.60
C PRO A 68 -1.81 12.14 -1.94
N SER A 69 -0.79 12.39 -2.76
CA SER A 69 0.50 12.88 -2.29
C SER A 69 0.33 14.20 -1.52
N PRO A 70 1.03 14.41 -0.39
CA PRO A 70 0.98 15.66 0.36
C PRO A 70 1.78 16.79 -0.33
N TRP A 71 2.64 16.46 -1.30
CA TRP A 71 3.46 17.42 -2.04
C TRP A 71 2.85 17.84 -3.38
N LYS A 72 1.50 17.83 -3.51
CA LYS A 72 0.84 18.20 -4.77
C LYS A 72 1.29 19.59 -5.25
N PRO A 73 1.73 19.73 -6.52
CA PRO A 73 1.90 21.05 -7.12
C PRO A 73 0.54 21.76 -7.21
N ALA A 74 0.55 23.09 -7.25
CA ALA A 74 -0.66 23.91 -7.36
C ALA A 74 -1.58 23.42 -8.50
N PRO A 75 -2.91 23.45 -8.33
CA PRO A 75 -3.82 22.97 -9.36
C PRO A 75 -3.64 23.76 -10.66
N SER A 76 -3.31 23.05 -11.74
CA SER A 76 -3.25 23.63 -13.08
C SER A 76 -4.69 23.96 -13.56
N PRO A 77 -4.93 25.06 -14.29
CA PRO A 77 -6.28 25.54 -14.64
C PRO A 77 -7.10 24.59 -15.53
N ASN A 78 -6.46 23.63 -16.20
CA ASN A 78 -7.13 22.74 -17.14
C ASN A 78 -7.63 21.46 -16.46
N ARG A 79 -8.72 21.60 -15.71
CA ARG A 79 -9.54 20.48 -15.23
C ARG A 79 -10.46 20.01 -16.36
N ALA A 80 -9.91 19.45 -17.43
CA ALA A 80 -10.71 18.64 -18.36
C ALA A 80 -11.07 17.33 -17.63
N GLY A 81 -12.36 16.99 -17.60
CA GLY A 81 -12.89 15.89 -16.80
C GLY A 81 -12.12 14.58 -17.00
N SER A 82 -11.61 14.01 -15.92
CA SER A 82 -11.00 12.68 -15.93
C SER A 82 -12.08 11.63 -16.15
N THR A 83 -12.06 10.96 -17.30
CA THR A 83 -12.86 9.75 -17.52
C THR A 83 -12.27 8.62 -16.66
N PRO A 84 -13.04 7.92 -15.80
CA PRO A 84 -12.50 6.78 -15.05
C PRO A 84 -11.85 5.72 -15.96
N PRO A 85 -10.84 4.98 -15.51
CA PRO A 85 -10.28 3.85 -16.26
C PRO A 85 -11.38 2.82 -16.34
N GLY A 86 -11.44 2.12 -17.46
CA GLY A 86 -12.53 1.20 -17.67
C GLY A 86 -13.77 1.81 -18.30
N LEU A 87 -13.87 3.13 -18.49
CA LEU A 87 -14.93 3.74 -19.31
C LEU A 87 -14.34 4.23 -20.62
N PHE A 88 -14.67 3.51 -21.69
CA PHE A 88 -14.09 3.73 -23.00
C PHE A 88 -15.11 4.30 -23.97
N GLU A 89 -14.66 5.20 -24.85
CA GLU A 89 -15.48 5.74 -25.92
C GLU A 89 -16.01 4.60 -26.78
N THR A 90 -17.30 4.68 -27.11
CA THR A 90 -17.92 3.71 -28.01
C THR A 90 -17.36 3.94 -29.41
N HIS A 91 -16.78 2.90 -30.01
CA HIS A 91 -16.28 2.93 -31.37
C HIS A 91 -17.29 2.27 -32.30
N CYS A 92 -17.77 3.00 -33.31
CA CYS A 92 -18.72 2.45 -34.27
C CYS A 92 -18.12 2.41 -35.66
N THR A 93 -18.28 1.28 -36.35
CA THR A 93 -17.99 1.14 -37.79
C THR A 93 -19.29 0.86 -38.52
N THR A 94 -19.51 1.55 -39.65
CA THR A 94 -20.65 1.31 -40.54
C THR A 94 -20.13 0.86 -41.91
N SER A 95 -20.62 -0.28 -42.38
CA SER A 95 -20.33 -0.78 -43.73
C SER A 95 -21.23 -0.14 -44.78
N SER A 96 -20.84 -0.24 -46.05
CA SER A 96 -21.66 0.18 -47.20
C SER A 96 -22.99 -0.58 -47.31
N GLY A 97 -23.07 -1.80 -46.79
CA GLY A 97 -24.28 -2.62 -46.71
C GLY A 97 -25.23 -2.27 -45.55
N GLY A 98 -24.99 -1.15 -44.85
CA GLY A 98 -25.86 -0.68 -43.77
C GLY A 98 -25.67 -1.40 -42.43
N VAL A 99 -24.67 -2.27 -42.31
CA VAL A 99 -24.32 -2.90 -41.03
C VAL A 99 -23.48 -1.96 -40.19
N LYS A 100 -23.95 -1.68 -38.97
CA LYS A 100 -23.29 -0.85 -37.97
C LYS A 100 -22.94 -1.71 -36.76
N VAL A 101 -21.67 -1.72 -36.39
CA VAL A 101 -21.20 -2.39 -35.17
C VAL A 101 -20.59 -1.35 -34.26
N CYS A 102 -21.08 -1.25 -33.03
CA CYS A 102 -20.57 -0.35 -32.01
C CYS A 102 -19.97 -1.15 -30.85
N SER A 103 -18.68 -0.98 -30.60
CA SER A 103 -17.95 -1.65 -29.53
C SER A 103 -17.66 -0.72 -28.36
N LYS A 104 -17.66 -1.29 -27.17
CA LYS A 104 -17.18 -0.63 -25.94
C LYS A 104 -16.56 -1.65 -25.00
N ALA A 105 -15.81 -1.16 -24.03
CA ALA A 105 -15.34 -1.94 -22.91
C ALA A 105 -15.80 -1.27 -21.61
N GLU A 106 -16.05 -2.07 -20.58
CA GLU A 106 -16.43 -1.61 -19.25
C GLU A 106 -15.74 -2.49 -18.20
N LEU A 107 -15.45 -1.97 -17.01
CA LEU A 107 -14.99 -2.82 -15.91
C LEU A 107 -16.06 -3.84 -15.55
N TYR A 108 -15.62 -5.06 -15.25
CA TYR A 108 -16.52 -6.06 -14.69
C TYR A 108 -16.93 -5.64 -13.27
N ASN A 109 -18.25 -5.61 -13.04
CA ASN A 109 -18.85 -5.16 -11.77
C ASN A 109 -19.69 -6.26 -11.10
N GLY A 110 -19.45 -7.53 -11.47
CA GLY A 110 -20.21 -8.67 -10.97
C GLY A 110 -21.60 -8.84 -11.59
N ARG A 111 -22.11 -7.86 -12.36
CA ARG A 111 -23.51 -7.83 -12.86
C ARG A 111 -23.63 -7.51 -14.35
N ASN A 112 -22.62 -6.92 -14.96
CA ASN A 112 -22.66 -6.55 -16.38
C ASN A 112 -22.39 -7.73 -17.34
N PHE A 113 -22.03 -8.90 -16.80
CA PHE A 113 -21.87 -10.15 -17.52
C PHE A 113 -22.27 -11.35 -16.65
N ASP A 114 -23.07 -12.26 -17.22
CA ASP A 114 -23.46 -13.52 -16.60
C ASP A 114 -22.57 -14.64 -17.16
N LEU A 115 -21.76 -15.25 -16.30
CA LEU A 115 -20.92 -16.39 -16.65
C LEU A 115 -21.77 -17.64 -16.91
N HIS A 116 -21.61 -18.24 -18.09
CA HIS A 116 -22.24 -19.51 -18.43
C HIS A 116 -21.58 -20.65 -17.66
N ARG A 117 -22.08 -20.93 -16.45
CA ARG A 117 -21.62 -22.05 -15.63
C ARG A 117 -22.18 -23.36 -16.16
N GLY A 118 -21.47 -23.99 -17.11
CA GLY A 118 -21.80 -25.34 -17.56
C GLY A 118 -21.59 -26.40 -16.47
N THR A 119 -22.40 -27.46 -16.47
CA THR A 119 -22.27 -28.66 -15.62
C THR A 119 -21.24 -29.67 -16.15
N GLY A 120 -20.58 -29.38 -17.28
CA GLY A 120 -19.51 -30.20 -17.86
C GLY A 120 -18.13 -29.69 -17.46
N ALA A 121 -17.19 -30.62 -17.24
CA ALA A 121 -15.81 -30.35 -16.83
C ALA A 121 -15.21 -29.15 -17.59
N ARG A 122 -14.90 -28.07 -16.86
CA ARG A 122 -14.06 -26.98 -17.37
C ARG A 122 -12.82 -27.64 -17.98
N ALA A 123 -12.60 -27.47 -19.29
CA ALA A 123 -11.29 -27.74 -19.88
C ALA A 123 -10.27 -27.02 -18.99
N ALA A 124 -9.24 -27.73 -18.52
CA ALA A 124 -8.31 -27.29 -17.49
C ALA A 124 -8.00 -25.80 -17.66
N THR A 125 -8.59 -24.95 -16.81
CA THR A 125 -8.33 -23.52 -16.84
C THR A 125 -6.82 -23.39 -16.74
N GLN A 126 -6.19 -22.79 -17.74
CA GLN A 126 -4.77 -22.56 -17.71
C GLN A 126 -4.39 -21.98 -16.35
N ARG A 127 -3.26 -22.43 -15.79
CA ARG A 127 -2.77 -21.84 -14.55
C ARG A 127 -2.65 -20.34 -14.75
N SER A 128 -3.26 -19.60 -13.84
CA SER A 128 -3.16 -18.14 -13.75
C SER A 128 -1.68 -17.71 -13.76
N LEU A 129 -1.39 -16.61 -14.44
CA LEU A 129 -0.06 -16.01 -14.52
C LEU A 129 0.38 -15.44 -13.16
N VAL A 130 -0.58 -14.97 -12.38
CA VAL A 130 -0.35 -14.28 -11.10
C VAL A 130 -0.99 -15.04 -9.93
N SER A 131 -0.55 -14.78 -8.71
CA SER A 131 -0.98 -15.56 -7.55
C SER A 131 -2.42 -15.27 -7.09
N GLY A 132 -2.94 -14.07 -7.37
CA GLY A 132 -4.24 -13.61 -6.87
C GLY A 132 -5.38 -13.59 -7.87
N CYS A 133 -5.23 -14.22 -9.05
CA CYS A 133 -6.29 -14.23 -10.06
C CYS A 133 -7.04 -15.58 -10.08
N ASP A 134 -8.32 -15.55 -9.73
CA ASP A 134 -9.21 -16.70 -9.88
C ASP A 134 -9.98 -16.56 -11.19
N LEU A 135 -9.47 -17.22 -12.25
CA LEU A 135 -10.14 -17.26 -13.55
C LEU A 135 -11.50 -18.00 -13.50
N ALA A 136 -11.76 -18.77 -12.43
CA ALA A 136 -13.05 -19.42 -12.25
C ALA A 136 -14.11 -18.50 -11.65
N ASN A 137 -13.68 -17.55 -10.81
CA ASN A 137 -14.52 -16.55 -10.17
C ASN A 137 -13.84 -15.17 -10.24
N PRO A 138 -13.86 -14.52 -11.41
CA PRO A 138 -13.26 -13.20 -11.59
C PRO A 138 -13.81 -12.18 -10.60
N ARG A 139 -12.93 -11.38 -10.02
CA ARG A 139 -13.31 -10.32 -9.08
C ARG A 139 -13.72 -9.06 -9.83
N GLU A 140 -14.57 -8.25 -9.20
CA GLU A 140 -14.93 -6.93 -9.72
C GLU A 140 -13.75 -5.95 -9.64
N GLY A 141 -13.59 -5.11 -10.68
CA GLY A 141 -12.60 -4.04 -10.70
C GLY A 141 -11.14 -4.48 -10.90
N PHE A 142 -10.23 -3.64 -10.40
CA PHE A 142 -8.78 -3.84 -10.48
C PHE A 142 -8.22 -4.28 -9.14
N TRP A 143 -7.49 -5.39 -9.12
CA TRP A 143 -6.82 -5.86 -7.90
C TRP A 143 -5.32 -5.95 -8.16
N THR A 144 -4.53 -5.29 -7.33
CA THR A 144 -3.07 -5.28 -7.46
C THR A 144 -2.37 -5.63 -6.16
N THR A 145 -1.21 -6.26 -6.28
CA THR A 145 -0.11 -6.11 -5.32
C THR A 145 0.89 -5.09 -5.88
N ARG A 146 2.07 -4.97 -5.29
CA ARG A 146 3.14 -4.14 -5.86
C ARG A 146 3.65 -4.66 -7.21
N LEU A 147 3.50 -5.95 -7.50
CA LEU A 147 4.13 -6.63 -8.64
C LEU A 147 3.16 -7.44 -9.50
N GLU A 148 1.93 -7.64 -9.07
CA GLU A 148 0.96 -8.45 -9.79
C GLU A 148 -0.39 -7.73 -9.89
N GLU A 149 -1.10 -7.91 -10.99
CA GLU A 149 -2.46 -7.41 -11.21
C GLU A 149 -3.36 -8.53 -11.73
N CYS A 150 -4.62 -8.49 -11.28
CA CYS A 150 -5.73 -9.21 -11.85
C CYS A 150 -6.89 -8.22 -12.03
N SER A 151 -7.29 -7.97 -13.27
CA SER A 151 -8.39 -7.07 -13.60
C SER A 151 -9.36 -7.71 -14.58
N ALA A 152 -10.64 -7.35 -14.49
CA ALA A 152 -11.68 -7.95 -15.29
C ALA A 152 -12.51 -6.88 -16.04
N PHE A 153 -12.80 -7.16 -17.30
CA PHE A 153 -13.49 -6.26 -18.21
C PHE A 153 -14.59 -7.00 -18.97
N VAL A 154 -15.67 -6.29 -19.28
CA VAL A 154 -16.70 -6.74 -20.20
C VAL A 154 -16.56 -5.95 -21.49
N LEU A 155 -16.20 -6.65 -22.56
CA LEU A 155 -16.21 -6.10 -23.91
C LEU A 155 -17.60 -6.33 -24.52
N THR A 156 -18.15 -5.33 -25.17
CA THR A 156 -19.48 -5.37 -25.76
C THR A 156 -19.44 -4.93 -27.21
N TRP A 157 -20.17 -5.63 -28.09
CA TRP A 157 -20.42 -5.25 -29.49
C TRP A 157 -21.92 -5.23 -29.74
N ASP A 158 -22.49 -4.04 -29.95
CA ASP A 158 -23.88 -3.81 -30.38
C ASP A 158 -23.92 -3.82 -31.91
N VAL A 159 -24.71 -4.74 -32.48
CA VAL A 159 -24.79 -4.99 -33.92
C VAL A 159 -26.17 -4.56 -34.44
N LYS A 160 -26.17 -3.74 -35.48
CA LYS A 160 -27.38 -3.29 -36.19
C LYS A 160 -27.23 -3.46 -37.70
N VAL A 161 -28.32 -3.75 -38.38
CA VAL A 161 -28.41 -3.80 -39.86
C VAL A 161 -29.52 -2.85 -40.27
N ASN A 162 -29.19 -1.81 -41.05
CA ASN A 162 -30.15 -0.77 -41.46
C ASN A 162 -30.94 -0.22 -40.26
N GLU A 163 -30.23 0.13 -39.18
CA GLU A 163 -30.79 0.58 -37.89
C GLU A 163 -31.66 -0.44 -37.12
N THR A 164 -31.85 -1.65 -37.67
CA THR A 164 -32.54 -2.75 -36.96
C THR A 164 -31.55 -3.48 -36.05
N PRO A 165 -31.81 -3.61 -34.73
CA PRO A 165 -30.94 -4.34 -33.81
C PRO A 165 -30.88 -5.83 -34.14
N MET A 166 -29.66 -6.36 -34.35
CA MET A 166 -29.41 -7.79 -34.52
C MET A 166 -29.05 -8.47 -33.21
N GLY A 167 -28.54 -7.71 -32.24
CA GLY A 167 -28.24 -8.18 -30.89
C GLY A 167 -26.91 -7.66 -30.37
N ILE A 168 -26.58 -8.07 -29.14
CA ILE A 168 -25.39 -7.62 -28.42
C ILE A 168 -24.52 -8.81 -28.07
N VAL A 169 -23.29 -8.83 -28.56
CA VAL A 169 -22.26 -9.77 -28.11
C VAL A 169 -21.54 -9.19 -26.91
N LYS A 170 -21.30 -10.01 -25.89
CA LYS A 170 -20.44 -9.64 -24.76
C LYS A 170 -19.34 -10.66 -24.57
N ALA A 171 -18.15 -10.22 -24.19
CA ALA A 171 -17.05 -11.09 -23.77
C ALA A 171 -16.54 -10.68 -22.40
N LEU A 172 -16.37 -11.64 -21.49
CA LEU A 172 -15.68 -11.42 -20.22
C LEU A 172 -14.19 -11.67 -20.40
N VAL A 173 -13.41 -10.62 -20.20
CA VAL A 173 -11.96 -10.64 -20.31
C VAL A 173 -11.35 -10.48 -18.92
N VAL A 174 -10.38 -11.32 -18.58
CA VAL A 174 -9.54 -11.17 -17.39
C VAL A 174 -8.10 -10.95 -17.84
N ASP A 175 -7.55 -9.81 -17.43
CA ASP A 175 -6.21 -9.36 -17.72
C ASP A 175 -5.33 -9.58 -16.49
N GLU A 176 -4.26 -10.35 -16.67
CA GLU A 176 -3.30 -10.68 -15.63
C GLU A 176 -1.96 -10.05 -15.99
N ARG A 177 -1.34 -9.32 -15.07
CA ARG A 177 -0.02 -8.72 -15.31
C ARG A 177 0.94 -8.99 -14.19
N LYS A 178 2.18 -9.31 -14.56
CA LYS A 178 3.30 -9.57 -13.67
C LYS A 178 4.46 -8.68 -14.02
N LEU A 179 4.87 -7.87 -13.06
CA LEU A 179 6.01 -6.96 -13.14
C LEU A 179 7.22 -7.59 -12.46
N ASP A 180 8.39 -7.30 -12.99
CA ASP A 180 9.64 -7.67 -12.36
C ASP A 180 10.25 -6.48 -11.61
N ARG A 181 10.52 -6.67 -10.31
CA ARG A 181 11.17 -5.64 -9.48
C ARG A 181 12.65 -5.42 -9.84
N ALA A 182 13.28 -6.35 -10.54
CA ALA A 182 14.71 -6.40 -10.82
C ALA A 182 15.04 -6.47 -12.33
N SER A 183 14.02 -6.43 -13.19
CA SER A 183 14.20 -6.25 -14.62
C SER A 183 13.13 -5.34 -15.19
N ALA A 184 13.32 -4.88 -16.42
CA ALA A 184 12.33 -4.04 -17.08
C ALA A 184 11.19 -4.83 -17.74
N ASN A 185 11.12 -6.14 -17.50
CA ASN A 185 10.18 -7.02 -18.17
C ASN A 185 8.80 -6.95 -17.53
N ILE A 186 7.80 -6.95 -18.39
CA ILE A 186 6.38 -7.01 -18.05
C ILE A 186 5.81 -8.20 -18.80
N THR A 187 5.23 -9.13 -18.05
CA THR A 187 4.52 -10.29 -18.62
C THR A 187 3.04 -10.10 -18.37
N GLU A 188 2.25 -10.37 -19.39
CA GLU A 188 0.81 -10.20 -19.37
C GLU A 188 0.13 -11.42 -19.97
N ARG A 189 -1.03 -11.79 -19.43
CA ARG A 189 -1.89 -12.82 -19.99
C ARG A 189 -3.31 -12.28 -20.06
N ILE A 190 -3.85 -12.30 -21.28
CA ILE A 190 -5.20 -11.83 -21.54
C ILE A 190 -6.08 -13.06 -21.76
N ASN A 191 -7.05 -13.27 -20.88
CA ASN A 191 -7.96 -14.41 -20.89
C ASN A 191 -9.35 -13.95 -21.33
N VAL A 192 -9.88 -14.50 -22.41
CA VAL A 192 -11.31 -14.43 -22.74
C VAL A 192 -11.97 -15.65 -22.10
N LEU A 193 -12.65 -15.44 -20.98
CA LEU A 193 -13.19 -16.54 -20.17
C LEU A 193 -14.50 -17.09 -20.72
N ASP A 194 -15.33 -16.20 -21.26
CA ASP A 194 -16.65 -16.53 -21.75
C ASP A 194 -17.16 -15.45 -22.71
N VAL A 195 -18.06 -15.86 -23.61
CA VAL A 195 -18.68 -14.97 -24.60
C VAL A 195 -20.17 -15.27 -24.68
N SER A 196 -20.98 -14.24 -24.43
CA SER A 196 -22.44 -14.27 -24.62
C SER A 196 -22.78 -13.80 -26.02
N ILE A 197 -23.39 -14.68 -26.82
CA ILE A 197 -23.86 -14.37 -28.18
C ILE A 197 -25.39 -14.58 -28.24
N PRO A 198 -26.17 -13.64 -28.80
CA PRO A 198 -27.58 -13.83 -29.07
C PRO A 198 -27.83 -15.05 -29.96
N THR A 199 -28.88 -15.83 -29.68
CA THR A 199 -29.22 -17.04 -30.44
C THR A 199 -29.81 -16.76 -31.82
N THR A 200 -30.11 -15.50 -32.14
CA THR A 200 -30.69 -15.07 -33.42
C THR A 200 -29.87 -13.95 -34.03
N GLY A 201 -29.76 -13.91 -35.35
CA GLY A 201 -29.16 -12.80 -36.10
C GLY A 201 -27.64 -12.84 -36.23
N ILE A 202 -26.91 -13.37 -35.25
CA ILE A 202 -25.45 -13.55 -35.31
C ILE A 202 -25.13 -15.03 -35.48
N LEU A 203 -24.31 -15.39 -36.46
CA LEU A 203 -23.94 -16.77 -36.77
C LEU A 203 -22.64 -17.20 -36.09
N SER A 204 -21.66 -16.29 -36.01
CA SER A 204 -20.41 -16.53 -35.30
C SER A 204 -19.74 -15.23 -34.88
N PHE A 205 -18.94 -15.32 -33.83
CA PHE A 205 -18.10 -14.25 -33.33
C PHE A 205 -16.68 -14.75 -33.16
N THR A 206 -15.72 -14.12 -33.84
CA THR A 206 -14.30 -14.47 -33.72
C THR A 206 -13.51 -13.27 -33.23
N LEU A 207 -12.63 -13.47 -32.24
CA LEU A 207 -11.69 -12.44 -31.81
C LEU A 207 -10.36 -12.60 -32.55
N LYS A 208 -9.89 -11.50 -33.16
CA LYS A 208 -8.51 -11.43 -33.63
C LYS A 208 -7.57 -11.36 -32.44
N THR A 209 -6.31 -11.75 -32.65
CA THR A 209 -5.26 -11.56 -31.65
C THR A 209 -5.23 -10.09 -31.21
N PRO A 210 -5.17 -9.79 -29.90
CA PRO A 210 -5.23 -8.42 -29.42
C PRO A 210 -4.04 -7.60 -29.93
N LYS A 211 -4.28 -6.31 -30.18
CA LYS A 211 -3.22 -5.33 -30.34
C LYS A 211 -2.93 -4.70 -28.99
N VAL A 212 -1.71 -4.84 -28.51
CA VAL A 212 -1.26 -4.17 -27.28
C VAL A 212 -0.29 -3.06 -27.65
N ASP A 213 -0.61 -1.84 -27.23
CA ASP A 213 0.24 -0.66 -27.37
C ASP A 213 0.73 -0.23 -25.98
N CYS A 214 2.02 0.08 -25.87
CA CYS A 214 2.64 0.59 -24.65
C CYS A 214 3.30 1.95 -24.89
N LYS A 215 3.24 2.84 -23.88
CA LYS A 215 3.81 4.19 -23.89
C LYS A 215 4.48 4.54 -22.55
N PRO A 216 5.43 5.48 -22.51
CA PRO A 216 5.95 6.30 -23.63
C PRO A 216 6.85 5.51 -24.59
N GLY A 217 7.41 6.17 -25.62
CA GLY A 217 8.17 5.52 -26.71
C GLY A 217 9.44 4.75 -26.29
N ASN A 218 9.82 4.81 -25.02
CA ASN A 218 10.86 3.99 -24.41
C ASN A 218 10.32 2.66 -23.82
N CYS A 219 9.02 2.39 -23.98
CA CYS A 219 8.47 1.05 -23.85
C CYS A 219 8.74 0.25 -25.12
N SER A 220 9.16 -1.01 -24.98
CA SER A 220 9.38 -1.89 -26.12
C SER A 220 8.07 -2.21 -26.84
N THR A 221 8.17 -2.53 -28.13
CA THR A 221 7.03 -3.04 -28.89
C THR A 221 6.55 -4.34 -28.26
N PRO A 222 5.27 -4.43 -27.85
CA PRO A 222 4.75 -5.65 -27.27
C PRO A 222 4.78 -6.82 -28.26
N ASN A 223 5.31 -7.96 -27.78
CA ASN A 223 5.23 -9.22 -28.47
C ASN A 223 3.97 -9.94 -28.00
N VAL A 224 2.99 -10.11 -28.89
CA VAL A 224 1.71 -10.76 -28.60
C VAL A 224 1.70 -12.15 -29.24
N GLY A 225 1.48 -13.17 -28.41
CA GLY A 225 1.34 -14.55 -28.87
C GLY A 225 0.04 -14.80 -29.64
N GLY A 226 -0.03 -15.95 -30.32
CA GLY A 226 -1.30 -16.44 -30.86
C GLY A 226 -2.27 -16.86 -29.75
N TRP A 227 -3.55 -16.95 -30.08
CA TRP A 227 -4.55 -17.52 -29.17
C TRP A 227 -4.22 -18.97 -28.81
N GLN A 228 -4.27 -19.25 -27.52
CA GLN A 228 -4.27 -20.56 -26.91
C GLN A 228 -5.72 -20.94 -26.68
N GLY A 229 -6.20 -21.98 -27.35
CA GLY A 229 -7.63 -22.30 -27.45
C GLY A 229 -8.29 -21.74 -28.71
N VAL A 230 -9.60 -21.93 -28.82
CA VAL A 230 -10.38 -21.49 -29.98
C VAL A 230 -10.92 -20.09 -29.70
N ALA A 231 -10.61 -19.11 -30.55
CA ALA A 231 -11.08 -17.73 -30.41
C ALA A 231 -12.34 -17.44 -31.26
N THR A 232 -13.15 -18.47 -31.50
CA THR A 232 -14.40 -18.40 -32.28
C THR A 232 -15.52 -19.02 -31.48
N TRP A 233 -16.59 -18.25 -31.27
CA TRP A 233 -17.78 -18.65 -30.54
C TRP A 233 -19.00 -18.65 -31.48
N ILE A 234 -19.88 -19.61 -31.28
CA ILE A 234 -21.09 -19.84 -32.08
C ILE A 234 -22.29 -19.87 -31.12
N PRO A 235 -23.43 -19.25 -31.46
CA PRO A 235 -24.61 -19.29 -30.59
C PRO A 235 -25.06 -20.71 -30.27
N GLY A 236 -25.39 -20.97 -29.00
CA GLY A 236 -25.87 -22.26 -28.52
C GLY A 236 -24.80 -23.34 -28.33
N ALA A 237 -23.55 -23.10 -28.70
CA ALA A 237 -22.44 -24.00 -28.41
C ALA A 237 -22.02 -23.94 -26.92
N PRO A 238 -21.39 -25.00 -26.37
CA PRO A 238 -20.80 -24.94 -25.04
C PRO A 238 -19.79 -23.79 -24.90
N SER A 239 -19.84 -23.10 -23.75
CA SER A 239 -18.87 -22.05 -23.43
C SER A 239 -17.44 -22.63 -23.36
N HIS A 240 -16.48 -21.85 -23.84
CA HIS A 240 -15.06 -22.15 -23.79
C HIS A 240 -14.25 -20.84 -23.70
N SER A 241 -12.99 -20.97 -23.30
CA SER A 241 -12.07 -19.85 -23.13
C SER A 241 -10.95 -19.84 -24.18
N ALA A 242 -10.39 -18.66 -24.41
CA ALA A 242 -9.15 -18.46 -25.16
C ALA A 242 -8.22 -17.55 -24.36
N ALA A 243 -6.91 -17.74 -24.46
CA ALA A 243 -5.93 -16.87 -23.80
C ALA A 243 -4.77 -16.53 -24.72
N THR A 244 -4.10 -15.40 -24.48
CA THR A 244 -2.83 -15.10 -25.14
C THR A 244 -1.85 -14.49 -24.15
N ASP A 245 -0.58 -14.78 -24.37
CA ASP A 245 0.53 -14.23 -23.60
C ASP A 245 1.11 -13.03 -24.34
N VAL A 246 1.39 -11.98 -23.59
CA VAL A 246 1.99 -10.74 -24.08
C VAL A 246 3.25 -10.48 -23.26
N SER A 247 4.35 -10.14 -23.94
CA SER A 247 5.56 -9.67 -23.27
C SER A 247 6.03 -8.34 -23.84
N TYR A 248 6.40 -7.44 -22.95
CA TYR A 248 6.95 -6.14 -23.28
C TYR A 248 7.81 -5.67 -22.12
N GLY A 249 8.43 -4.51 -22.26
CA GLY A 249 9.28 -3.99 -21.21
C GLY A 249 9.61 -2.52 -21.43
N TRP A 250 10.48 -2.01 -20.58
CA TRP A 250 10.91 -0.63 -20.62
C TRP A 250 12.42 -0.54 -20.78
N THR A 251 12.91 0.47 -21.48
CA THR A 251 14.34 0.72 -21.59
C THR A 251 14.63 2.15 -21.15
N PRO A 252 15.54 2.40 -20.20
CA PRO A 252 15.93 3.76 -19.87
C PRO A 252 16.59 4.42 -21.09
N ASN A 253 16.39 5.73 -21.25
CA ASN A 253 17.00 6.48 -22.36
C ASN A 253 18.55 6.45 -22.29
N SER A 254 19.09 6.32 -21.08
CA SER A 254 20.50 6.06 -20.80
C SER A 254 20.64 5.18 -19.56
N PRO A 255 21.44 4.10 -19.59
CA PRO A 255 21.66 3.25 -18.41
C PRO A 255 22.27 3.97 -17.21
N SER A 256 23.02 5.06 -17.44
CA SER A 256 23.74 5.80 -16.41
C SER A 256 22.95 6.94 -15.77
N THR A 257 21.85 7.36 -16.39
CA THR A 257 21.00 8.45 -15.87
C THR A 257 19.80 7.85 -15.16
N GLN A 258 19.60 8.22 -13.90
CA GLN A 258 18.41 7.83 -13.16
C GLN A 258 17.17 8.40 -13.84
N GLN A 259 16.24 7.52 -14.16
CA GLN A 259 14.98 7.84 -14.80
C GLN A 259 13.87 7.11 -14.05
N VAL A 260 12.79 7.83 -13.82
CA VAL A 260 11.52 7.29 -13.37
C VAL A 260 10.53 7.54 -14.50
N THR A 261 9.80 6.52 -14.91
CA THR A 261 8.82 6.62 -16.00
C THR A 261 7.57 5.86 -15.61
N LYS A 262 6.43 6.53 -15.72
CA LYS A 262 5.13 5.89 -15.60
C LYS A 262 4.73 5.38 -16.98
N LEU A 263 4.24 4.14 -17.05
CA LEU A 263 3.84 3.52 -18.31
C LEU A 263 2.33 3.54 -18.46
N GLY A 264 1.89 3.71 -19.71
CA GLY A 264 0.53 3.51 -20.15
C GLY A 264 0.43 2.35 -21.10
N ARG A 265 -0.69 1.62 -21.05
CA ARG A 265 -0.96 0.51 -21.94
C ARG A 265 -2.41 0.53 -22.43
N GLN A 266 -2.59 0.11 -23.67
CA GLN A 266 -3.87 -0.03 -24.35
C GLN A 266 -3.96 -1.39 -25.03
N VAL A 267 -5.08 -2.06 -24.87
CA VAL A 267 -5.49 -3.24 -25.65
C VAL A 267 -6.62 -2.88 -26.55
N SER A 268 -6.50 -3.26 -27.80
CA SER A 268 -7.62 -3.29 -28.73
C SER A 268 -7.86 -4.72 -29.18
N MET A 269 -9.06 -5.23 -28.92
CA MET A 269 -9.53 -6.52 -29.41
C MET A 269 -10.49 -6.30 -30.57
N ASP A 270 -10.02 -6.60 -31.77
CA ASP A 270 -10.85 -6.56 -32.96
C ASP A 270 -11.63 -7.86 -33.14
N SER A 271 -12.81 -7.74 -33.70
CA SER A 271 -13.75 -8.85 -33.90
C SER A 271 -13.97 -9.14 -35.37
N LYS A 272 -14.44 -10.35 -35.67
CA LYS A 272 -15.11 -10.70 -36.91
C LYS A 272 -16.48 -11.23 -36.55
N ILE A 273 -17.52 -10.54 -36.99
CA ILE A 273 -18.92 -10.90 -36.72
C ILE A 273 -19.56 -11.33 -38.02
N LEU A 274 -20.04 -12.58 -38.06
CA LEU A 274 -20.84 -13.09 -39.17
C LEU A 274 -22.31 -12.96 -38.82
N ILE A 275 -23.08 -12.27 -39.67
CA ILE A 275 -24.49 -11.97 -39.45
C ILE A 275 -25.35 -12.83 -40.40
N ALA A 276 -26.49 -13.30 -39.91
CA ALA A 276 -27.43 -14.06 -40.72
C ALA A 276 -27.99 -13.17 -41.85
N GLY A 277 -27.93 -13.67 -43.10
CA GLY A 277 -28.42 -12.95 -44.27
C GLY A 277 -27.45 -11.94 -44.89
N THR A 278 -26.21 -11.86 -44.41
CA THR A 278 -25.14 -11.07 -45.03
C THR A 278 -24.03 -11.99 -45.56
N THR A 279 -23.31 -11.56 -46.60
CA THR A 279 -22.15 -12.29 -47.14
C THR A 279 -20.81 -11.84 -46.58
N ASP A 280 -20.79 -10.68 -45.91
CA ASP A 280 -19.56 -10.05 -45.46
C ASP A 280 -19.31 -10.27 -43.96
N GLU A 281 -18.04 -10.23 -43.56
CA GLU A 281 -17.61 -10.19 -42.17
C GLU A 281 -17.43 -8.73 -41.73
N TYR A 282 -17.91 -8.39 -40.53
CA TYR A 282 -17.81 -7.04 -39.99
C TYR A 282 -16.86 -7.00 -38.77
N SER A 283 -16.08 -5.92 -38.65
CA SER A 283 -15.07 -5.78 -37.60
C SER A 283 -15.10 -4.39 -36.97
N THR A 284 -15.14 -4.34 -35.64
CA THR A 284 -14.83 -3.13 -34.88
C THR A 284 -14.07 -3.51 -33.58
N PRO A 285 -13.03 -2.75 -33.20
CA PRO A 285 -12.25 -3.03 -32.00
C PRO A 285 -12.96 -2.56 -30.72
N ALA A 286 -13.02 -3.43 -29.72
CA ALA A 286 -13.27 -3.01 -28.33
C ALA A 286 -11.93 -2.74 -27.65
N THR A 287 -11.79 -1.58 -27.01
CA THR A 287 -10.51 -1.11 -26.48
C THR A 287 -10.59 -0.86 -24.99
N PHE A 288 -9.61 -1.36 -24.22
CA PHE A 288 -9.40 -0.97 -22.83
C PHE A 288 -7.96 -0.49 -22.60
N ARG A 289 -7.75 0.41 -21.64
CA ARG A 289 -6.47 1.06 -21.36
C ARG A 289 -6.34 1.45 -19.90
N ASP A 290 -5.10 1.54 -19.44
CA ASP A 290 -4.76 1.86 -18.05
C ASP A 290 -4.65 3.36 -17.76
N VAL A 291 -4.71 4.19 -18.81
CA VAL A 291 -4.48 5.64 -18.70
C VAL A 291 -5.71 6.43 -19.09
N VAL A 292 -5.97 7.47 -18.30
CA VAL A 292 -7.08 8.40 -18.43
C VAL A 292 -6.63 9.64 -19.19
N SER A 293 -7.26 9.86 -20.34
CA SER A 293 -7.20 11.05 -21.22
C SER A 293 -5.81 11.52 -21.68
N GLY A 294 -5.67 11.69 -23.00
CA GLY A 294 -4.47 12.28 -23.60
C GLY A 294 -3.28 11.32 -23.61
N TRP A 295 -3.38 10.24 -24.40
CA TRP A 295 -2.28 9.33 -24.76
C TRP A 295 -0.95 10.04 -25.13
N GLU A 296 -1.03 11.32 -25.49
CA GLU A 296 0.08 12.20 -25.86
C GLU A 296 0.59 13.12 -24.72
N ASN A 297 -0.23 13.41 -23.69
CA ASN A 297 0.04 14.38 -22.62
C ASN A 297 -0.39 13.90 -21.23
N ALA A 298 -0.46 12.58 -21.02
CA ALA A 298 -0.88 12.01 -19.74
C ALA A 298 0.05 12.53 -18.66
N ASP A 299 -0.46 13.48 -17.88
CA ASP A 299 0.18 13.96 -16.68
C ASP A 299 0.03 12.85 -15.65
N LEU A 300 0.94 11.87 -15.74
CA LEU A 300 0.91 10.65 -14.95
C LEU A 300 1.10 10.96 -13.45
N GLU A 301 1.33 12.22 -13.07
CA GLU A 301 1.35 12.74 -11.70
C GLU A 301 -0.04 13.15 -11.17
N LYS A 302 -1.04 13.33 -12.04
CA LYS A 302 -2.40 13.73 -11.67
C LYS A 302 -3.31 12.52 -11.48
N ASP A 303 -3.39 12.06 -10.23
CA ASP A 303 -4.39 11.11 -9.73
C ASP A 303 -4.40 9.74 -10.47
N GLY A 304 -3.23 9.10 -10.57
CA GLY A 304 -3.07 7.81 -11.24
C GLY A 304 -3.83 6.65 -10.55
N TYR A 305 -4.22 5.63 -11.33
CA TYR A 305 -5.04 4.50 -10.88
C TYR A 305 -4.23 3.33 -10.32
N VAL A 306 -4.87 2.38 -9.61
CA VAL A 306 -4.18 1.25 -8.94
C VAL A 306 -3.24 0.44 -9.84
N ASN A 307 -3.55 0.37 -11.13
CA ASN A 307 -2.82 -0.38 -12.17
C ASN A 307 -1.74 0.44 -12.89
N GLN A 308 -1.46 1.68 -12.46
CA GLN A 308 -0.41 2.49 -13.08
C GLN A 308 0.97 1.89 -12.81
N ILE A 309 1.66 1.50 -13.87
CA ILE A 309 3.01 0.95 -13.80
C ILE A 309 4.00 2.12 -13.70
N ARG A 310 4.97 2.02 -12.78
CA ARG A 310 6.20 2.80 -12.78
C ARG A 310 7.36 1.87 -13.05
N CYS A 311 8.15 2.18 -14.07
CA CYS A 311 9.47 1.61 -14.27
C CYS A 311 10.53 2.65 -13.96
N ASP A 312 11.64 2.21 -13.41
CA ASP A 312 12.74 3.08 -13.04
C ASP A 312 14.08 2.35 -13.10
N ASN A 313 15.17 3.08 -13.32
CA ASN A 313 16.54 2.59 -13.20
C ASN A 313 17.28 3.30 -12.04
N THR A 314 16.62 3.44 -10.89
CA THR A 314 17.17 4.20 -9.77
C THR A 314 17.91 3.31 -8.76
N LYS A 315 18.47 3.96 -7.73
CA LYS A 315 19.09 3.29 -6.60
C LYS A 315 18.02 2.94 -5.56
N ILE A 316 17.79 1.65 -5.33
CA ILE A 316 16.90 1.14 -4.27
C ILE A 316 17.68 0.86 -2.97
N VAL A 317 19.01 0.81 -3.06
CA VAL A 317 19.99 0.60 -1.97
C VAL A 317 21.33 1.25 -2.37
N ASN A 318 22.39 1.14 -1.55
CA ASN A 318 23.79 1.53 -1.85
C ASN A 318 24.45 0.80 -3.05
N LYS A 319 23.67 0.30 -4.01
CA LYS A 319 24.13 -0.39 -5.22
C LYS A 319 23.98 0.51 -6.45
N VAL A 320 24.66 0.11 -7.53
CA VAL A 320 24.50 0.64 -8.89
C VAL A 320 23.00 0.74 -9.24
N PRO A 321 22.55 1.76 -9.99
CA PRO A 321 21.25 1.78 -10.66
C PRO A 321 20.75 0.40 -11.06
N THR A 322 19.62 -0.03 -10.51
CA THR A 322 18.96 -1.29 -10.92
C THR A 322 17.71 -0.94 -11.69
N THR A 323 17.36 -1.69 -12.72
CA THR A 323 16.09 -1.47 -13.45
C THR A 323 14.99 -2.34 -12.87
N GLY A 324 13.77 -1.82 -12.75
CA GLY A 324 12.61 -2.57 -12.28
C GLY A 324 11.30 -1.83 -12.51
N CYS A 325 10.20 -2.56 -12.45
CA CYS A 325 8.84 -2.04 -12.60
C CYS A 325 7.95 -2.45 -11.43
N VAL A 326 7.03 -1.56 -11.03
CA VAL A 326 6.04 -1.78 -9.96
C VAL A 326 4.71 -1.11 -10.28
N PHE A 327 3.63 -1.58 -9.66
CA PHE A 327 2.36 -0.85 -9.61
C PHE A 327 2.49 0.28 -8.59
N HIS A 328 2.65 1.51 -9.08
CA HIS A 328 3.08 2.65 -8.27
C HIS A 328 2.06 3.05 -7.19
N ASN A 329 0.76 2.89 -7.50
CA ASN A 329 -0.32 3.29 -6.61
C ASN A 329 -0.72 2.20 -5.61
N TYR A 330 -0.06 1.04 -5.62
CA TYR A 330 -0.12 0.08 -4.53
C TYR A 330 0.75 0.56 -3.36
N VAL A 331 0.17 0.66 -2.16
CA VAL A 331 0.89 1.05 -0.93
C VAL A 331 1.26 -0.22 -0.14
N PRO A 332 2.54 -0.64 -0.14
CA PRO A 332 2.96 -1.83 0.59
C PRO A 332 2.95 -1.61 2.10
N THR A 333 2.87 -2.70 2.85
CA THR A 333 2.84 -2.68 4.32
C THR A 333 4.12 -3.28 4.89
N TYR A 334 4.86 -2.51 5.68
CA TYR A 334 5.94 -3.02 6.52
C TYR A 334 5.34 -3.54 7.83
N THR A 335 5.63 -4.78 8.22
CA THR A 335 5.04 -5.38 9.42
C THR A 335 6.10 -5.64 10.48
N PHE A 336 5.89 -5.15 11.69
CA PHE A 336 6.77 -5.43 12.81
C PHE A 336 6.65 -6.87 13.29
N ASP A 337 7.78 -7.42 13.77
CA ASP A 337 7.77 -8.60 14.62
C ASP A 337 7.46 -8.20 16.08
N ALA A 338 6.19 -7.96 16.37
CA ALA A 338 5.73 -7.52 17.68
C ALA A 338 5.96 -8.55 18.78
N ALA A 339 5.92 -9.84 18.46
CA ALA A 339 6.22 -10.92 19.40
C ALA A 339 7.69 -10.86 19.84
N LYS A 340 8.62 -10.58 18.92
CA LYS A 340 10.06 -10.51 19.23
C LYS A 340 10.49 -9.15 19.79
N TYR A 341 9.92 -8.06 19.28
CA TYR A 341 10.32 -6.69 19.61
C TYR A 341 9.20 -5.82 20.17
N PRO A 342 8.50 -6.25 21.24
CA PRO A 342 7.28 -5.60 21.73
C PRO A 342 7.44 -4.14 22.21
N GLN A 343 8.64 -3.72 22.64
CA GLN A 343 8.91 -2.35 23.08
C GLN A 343 8.71 -1.34 21.94
N ALA A 344 9.40 -1.53 20.81
CA ALA A 344 9.28 -0.66 19.63
C ALA A 344 7.88 -0.74 19.01
N SER A 345 7.31 -1.95 18.91
CA SER A 345 5.97 -2.14 18.35
C SER A 345 4.87 -1.46 19.18
N SER A 346 4.98 -1.48 20.51
CA SER A 346 4.01 -0.80 21.38
C SER A 346 4.19 0.72 21.35
N HIS A 347 5.43 1.22 21.23
CA HIS A 347 5.67 2.65 21.05
C HIS A 347 5.05 3.14 19.75
N ALA A 348 5.34 2.49 18.61
CA ALA A 348 4.74 2.86 17.33
C ALA A 348 3.20 2.74 17.37
N TRP A 349 2.65 1.69 17.98
CA TRP A 349 1.20 1.52 18.13
C TRP A 349 0.57 2.70 18.88
N LEU A 350 1.18 3.13 20.00
CA LEU A 350 0.69 4.25 20.80
C LEU A 350 0.59 5.52 19.96
N ILE A 351 1.65 5.83 19.22
CA ILE A 351 1.75 7.05 18.44
C ILE A 351 0.81 7.00 17.23
N GLU A 352 0.76 5.87 16.52
CA GLU A 352 -0.17 5.61 15.40
C GLU A 352 -1.64 5.76 15.82
N HIS A 353 -2.02 5.27 17.01
CA HIS A 353 -3.43 5.21 17.44
C HIS A 353 -3.90 6.42 18.23
N LYS A 354 -2.98 7.17 18.87
CA LYS A 354 -3.35 8.28 19.77
C LYS A 354 -3.05 9.66 19.20
N LEU A 355 -2.09 9.81 18.29
CA LEU A 355 -1.80 11.13 17.74
C LEU A 355 -2.75 11.47 16.59
N PRO A 356 -3.15 12.75 16.43
CA PRO A 356 -4.12 13.16 15.41
C PRO A 356 -3.68 12.90 13.96
N ASN A 357 -2.38 12.76 13.72
CA ASN A 357 -1.81 12.54 12.40
C ASN A 357 -1.68 11.06 12.01
N HIS A 358 -1.95 10.13 12.94
CA HIS A 358 -1.99 8.68 12.72
C HIS A 358 -0.87 8.11 11.82
N PRO A 359 0.42 8.42 12.08
CA PRO A 359 1.50 8.15 11.14
C PRO A 359 1.63 6.65 10.85
N GLY A 360 1.50 6.27 9.58
CA GLY A 360 1.60 4.88 9.12
C GLY A 360 0.29 4.09 9.14
N SER A 361 -0.80 4.65 9.67
CA SER A 361 -2.08 3.95 9.80
C SER A 361 -2.79 3.77 8.48
N LYS A 362 -2.99 2.50 8.10
CA LYS A 362 -3.86 2.12 6.98
C LYS A 362 -5.33 2.42 7.27
N ALA A 363 -5.78 2.29 8.52
CA ALA A 363 -7.16 2.51 8.91
C ALA A 363 -7.56 4.00 8.76
N ASP A 364 -6.64 4.90 9.07
CA ASP A 364 -6.84 6.36 9.00
C ASP A 364 -6.40 6.95 7.65
N ASN A 365 -5.93 6.10 6.72
CA ASN A 365 -5.45 6.50 5.40
C ASN A 365 -4.29 7.51 5.46
N LYS A 366 -3.36 7.33 6.42
CA LYS A 366 -2.20 8.20 6.71
C LYS A 366 -0.87 7.45 6.59
N PRO A 367 -0.33 7.26 5.37
CA PRO A 367 0.87 6.44 5.17
C PRO A 367 2.11 7.15 5.68
N LEU A 368 3.16 6.37 5.89
CA LEU A 368 4.52 6.89 5.97
C LEU A 368 5.04 7.10 4.55
N TYR A 369 5.84 8.14 4.35
CA TYR A 369 6.49 8.42 3.08
C TYR A 369 7.98 8.18 3.19
N PHE A 370 8.49 7.25 2.38
CA PHE A 370 9.86 6.77 2.44
C PHE A 370 10.88 7.88 2.14
N LEU A 371 11.94 7.92 2.94
CA LEU A 371 13.12 8.75 2.71
C LEU A 371 14.35 7.83 2.58
N PRO A 372 14.97 7.72 1.39
CA PRO A 372 16.03 6.74 1.12
C PRO A 372 17.35 7.04 1.85
N ASP A 373 17.60 8.31 2.17
CA ASP A 373 18.76 8.76 2.94
C ASP A 373 18.29 9.27 4.30
N SER A 374 18.27 8.40 5.31
CA SER A 374 17.72 8.66 6.65
C SER A 374 18.50 9.69 7.49
N ASP A 375 19.45 10.42 6.90
CA ASP A 375 20.33 11.40 7.54
C ASP A 375 20.42 12.72 6.75
N LEU A 376 19.33 13.12 6.08
CA LEU A 376 19.16 14.51 5.70
C LEU A 376 19.21 15.38 6.98
N PRO A 377 19.91 16.52 6.92
CA PRO A 377 20.95 16.97 7.87
C PRO A 377 20.58 16.85 9.36
N GLY A 378 20.78 15.66 9.95
CA GLY A 378 20.64 15.47 11.40
C GLY A 378 19.21 15.47 11.93
N ASN A 379 18.22 15.13 11.09
CA ASN A 379 16.82 14.99 11.51
C ASN A 379 16.67 14.08 12.74
N ARG A 380 17.41 12.96 12.79
CA ARG A 380 17.45 12.06 13.94
C ARG A 380 17.95 12.76 15.21
N ALA A 381 18.95 13.64 15.10
CA ALA A 381 19.51 14.34 16.26
C ALA A 381 18.52 15.35 16.87
N VAL A 382 17.55 15.85 16.09
CA VAL A 382 16.48 16.73 16.60
C VAL A 382 15.59 15.97 17.58
N ILE A 383 15.23 14.72 17.26
CA ILE A 383 14.31 13.92 18.08
C ILE A 383 15.05 13.12 19.15
N CYS A 384 16.15 12.50 18.75
CA CYS A 384 16.96 11.56 19.52
C CYS A 384 18.41 12.04 19.64
N PRO A 385 18.69 13.10 20.43
CA PRO A 385 20.05 13.53 20.68
C PRO A 385 20.84 12.48 21.49
N ASP A 386 22.15 12.49 21.32
CA ASP A 386 23.05 11.54 21.98
C ASP A 386 22.90 11.57 23.51
N GLY A 387 22.93 10.38 24.12
CA GLY A 387 22.81 10.21 25.57
C GLY A 387 21.38 10.38 26.13
N TRP A 388 20.41 10.85 25.36
CA TRP A 388 19.05 11.08 25.85
C TRP A 388 18.40 9.82 26.44
N ALA A 389 18.49 8.69 25.75
CA ALA A 389 17.89 7.44 26.23
C ALA A 389 18.57 6.91 27.50
N ALA A 390 19.89 7.10 27.66
CA ALA A 390 20.59 6.72 28.87
C ALA A 390 20.18 7.58 30.08
N ALA A 391 19.85 8.86 29.85
CA ALA A 391 19.40 9.76 30.90
C ALA A 391 17.93 9.56 31.31
N ASN A 392 17.11 8.96 30.44
CA ASN A 392 15.65 8.87 30.63
C ASN A 392 15.09 7.44 30.67
N GLY A 393 15.90 6.43 30.35
CA GLY A 393 15.47 5.02 30.32
C GLY A 393 15.81 4.23 31.58
N ASP A 394 15.28 3.02 31.66
CA ASP A 394 15.53 2.08 32.76
C ASP A 394 16.31 0.85 32.25
N PRO A 395 17.54 0.60 32.73
CA PRO A 395 18.34 -0.56 32.33
C PRO A 395 17.69 -1.93 32.61
N SER A 396 16.63 -2.00 33.42
CA SER A 396 15.92 -3.24 33.70
C SER A 396 15.34 -3.92 32.45
N VAL A 397 15.06 -3.18 31.38
CA VAL A 397 14.47 -3.70 30.13
C VAL A 397 15.47 -4.22 29.11
N LEU A 398 16.76 -4.17 29.41
CA LEU A 398 17.81 -4.61 28.49
C LEU A 398 17.85 -6.14 28.35
N SER A 399 18.16 -6.58 27.13
CA SER A 399 18.32 -7.98 26.77
C SER A 399 19.80 -8.38 26.73
N GLY A 400 20.37 -8.65 27.90
CA GLY A 400 21.75 -9.12 28.04
C GLY A 400 22.78 -7.99 28.15
N ALA A 401 24.06 -8.37 28.35
CA ALA A 401 25.12 -7.44 28.76
C ALA A 401 25.60 -6.47 27.66
N THR A 402 25.34 -6.77 26.38
CA THR A 402 25.76 -5.92 25.25
C THR A 402 24.67 -4.97 24.78
N ASP A 403 23.44 -5.15 25.26
CA ASP A 403 22.31 -4.28 24.92
C ASP A 403 22.45 -2.95 25.67
N LYS A 404 21.95 -1.87 25.06
CA LYS A 404 22.02 -0.51 25.60
C LYS A 404 20.71 0.20 25.36
N LEU A 405 20.37 1.13 26.25
CA LEU A 405 19.21 1.99 26.05
C LEU A 405 19.41 2.82 24.77
N ASN A 406 18.39 2.84 23.93
CA ASN A 406 18.37 3.55 22.67
C ASN A 406 17.13 4.42 22.56
N CYS A 407 17.28 5.56 21.87
CA CYS A 407 16.17 6.45 21.57
C CYS A 407 15.46 5.94 20.32
N ASP A 408 14.28 5.38 20.51
CA ASP A 408 13.33 5.05 19.46
C ASP A 408 12.52 6.29 19.10
N GLU A 409 12.30 6.52 17.81
CA GLU A 409 11.53 7.66 17.31
C GLU A 409 10.44 7.18 16.36
N PHE A 410 9.25 7.76 16.49
CA PHE A 410 8.15 7.48 15.58
C PHE A 410 7.36 8.75 15.24
N ALA A 411 7.10 9.08 13.97
CA ALA A 411 7.51 8.37 12.77
C ALA A 411 9.03 8.32 12.57
N PHE A 412 9.52 7.24 11.93
CA PHE A 412 10.95 6.94 11.77
C PHE A 412 11.72 8.08 11.09
N ASN A 413 13.00 8.31 11.43
CA ASN A 413 13.88 9.23 10.68
C ASN A 413 13.96 8.96 9.18
N ALA A 414 13.82 7.71 8.75
CA ALA A 414 13.78 7.31 7.35
C ALA A 414 12.44 7.62 6.67
N THR A 415 11.71 8.64 7.15
CA THR A 415 10.46 9.10 6.57
C THR A 415 10.34 10.61 6.60
N TYR A 416 9.59 11.16 5.64
CA TYR A 416 9.19 12.57 5.67
C TYR A 416 8.20 12.91 6.80
N ASN A 417 7.60 11.88 7.41
CA ASN A 417 6.70 12.04 8.56
C ASN A 417 7.48 12.27 9.86
N SER A 418 8.79 12.04 9.90
CA SER A 418 9.61 12.26 11.09
C SER A 418 9.45 13.68 11.61
N GLY A 419 9.38 13.80 12.95
CA GLY A 419 9.37 15.12 13.59
C GLY A 419 10.63 15.93 13.32
N GLY A 420 11.76 15.26 13.10
CA GLY A 420 13.03 15.92 12.85
C GLY A 420 13.20 16.42 11.42
N MET A 421 12.29 16.07 10.50
CA MET A 421 12.39 16.48 9.10
C MET A 421 11.95 17.94 8.93
N PRO A 422 12.82 18.85 8.47
CA PRO A 422 12.46 20.25 8.29
C PRO A 422 11.38 20.45 7.21
N ALA A 423 10.46 21.41 7.43
CA ALA A 423 9.43 21.78 6.44
C ALA A 423 10.02 22.12 5.06
N LEU A 424 11.14 22.88 5.05
CA LEU A 424 11.82 23.29 3.81
C LEU A 424 12.41 22.12 3.03
N ALA A 425 12.67 20.99 3.70
CA ALA A 425 13.10 19.75 3.07
C ALA A 425 11.92 18.83 2.70
N GLY A 426 10.68 19.30 2.87
CA GLY A 426 9.46 18.53 2.61
C GLY A 426 8.91 17.75 3.81
N GLY A 427 9.44 17.96 5.02
CA GLY A 427 8.95 17.31 6.24
C GLY A 427 7.48 17.65 6.54
N LEU A 428 6.73 16.66 6.98
CA LEU A 428 5.28 16.75 7.18
C LEU A 428 4.88 17.10 8.62
N ASN A 429 5.76 16.83 9.59
CA ASN A 429 5.48 17.01 11.02
C ASN A 429 6.63 17.74 11.78
N PRO A 430 7.25 18.79 11.22
CA PRO A 430 8.48 19.37 11.77
C PRO A 430 8.32 19.87 13.21
N VAL A 431 9.26 19.52 14.07
CA VAL A 431 9.44 20.08 15.41
C VAL A 431 10.87 20.60 15.57
N SER A 432 11.06 21.55 16.49
CA SER A 432 12.40 22.09 16.80
C SER A 432 13.21 21.21 17.75
N SER A 433 12.56 20.29 18.47
CA SER A 433 13.18 19.34 19.38
C SER A 433 12.23 18.17 19.67
N GLY A 434 12.79 16.99 19.96
CA GLY A 434 12.03 15.84 20.44
C GLY A 434 11.32 16.07 21.77
N SER A 435 11.58 17.19 22.48
CA SER A 435 10.79 17.56 23.66
C SER A 435 9.31 17.83 23.34
N ALA A 436 8.99 18.16 22.08
CA ALA A 436 7.64 18.35 21.57
C ALA A 436 6.92 17.06 21.16
N CYS A 437 7.61 15.90 21.23
CA CYS A 437 7.01 14.59 20.97
C CYS A 437 6.41 13.99 22.25
N VAL A 438 5.54 12.99 22.11
CA VAL A 438 5.17 12.11 23.23
C VAL A 438 6.42 11.38 23.70
N GLN A 439 6.75 11.48 24.99
CA GLN A 439 7.98 10.93 25.52
C GLN A 439 7.71 9.79 26.47
N THR A 440 8.29 8.63 26.16
CA THR A 440 8.09 7.41 26.94
C THR A 440 9.40 6.74 27.31
N PHE A 441 9.34 5.79 28.23
CA PHE A 441 10.43 4.88 28.51
C PHE A 441 9.87 3.51 28.87
N ALA A 442 10.62 2.47 28.54
CA ALA A 442 10.31 1.11 28.97
C ALA A 442 10.93 0.81 30.34
N THR A 443 10.19 0.15 31.21
CA THR A 443 10.66 -0.30 32.55
C THR A 443 10.02 -1.63 32.93
N LYS A 444 10.72 -2.46 33.70
CA LYS A 444 10.11 -3.66 34.31
C LYS A 444 9.35 -3.30 35.59
N GLN A 445 8.11 -3.77 35.69
CA GLN A 445 7.32 -3.77 36.92
C GLN A 445 6.95 -5.21 37.24
N GLY A 446 7.67 -5.81 38.20
CA GLY A 446 7.63 -7.26 38.40
C GLY A 446 8.16 -7.99 37.17
N ASP A 447 7.39 -8.95 36.66
CA ASP A 447 7.77 -9.79 35.51
C ASP A 447 7.38 -9.17 34.16
N ALA A 448 6.59 -8.10 34.15
CA ALA A 448 6.11 -7.45 32.94
C ALA A 448 6.94 -6.20 32.61
N VAL A 449 7.13 -5.95 31.31
CA VAL A 449 7.65 -4.68 30.82
C VAL A 449 6.46 -3.74 30.60
N HIS A 450 6.62 -2.48 31.00
CA HIS A 450 5.66 -1.42 30.79
C HIS A 450 6.27 -0.30 29.97
N LEU A 451 5.45 0.38 29.17
CA LEU A 451 5.78 1.66 28.55
C LEU A 451 5.06 2.78 29.30
N PHE A 452 5.83 3.66 29.92
CA PHE A 452 5.33 4.80 30.69
C PHE A 452 5.69 6.11 30.01
N ASN A 453 4.91 7.17 30.29
CA ASN A 453 5.39 8.53 30.02
C ASN A 453 6.55 8.88 30.96
N ILE A 454 7.50 9.70 30.49
CA ILE A 454 8.58 10.24 31.33
C ILE A 454 8.00 11.14 32.44
N ASP A 455 8.59 11.09 33.63
CA ASP A 455 8.13 11.84 34.80
C ASP A 455 8.04 13.35 34.49
N GLY A 456 6.89 13.96 34.78
CA GLY A 456 6.61 15.37 34.49
C GLY A 456 6.23 15.69 33.05
N LEU A 457 6.24 14.70 32.14
CA LEU A 457 5.93 14.87 30.72
C LEU A 457 4.65 14.09 30.37
N VAL A 458 3.52 14.64 30.80
CA VAL A 458 2.19 14.10 30.49
C VAL A 458 1.84 14.38 29.02
N PRO A 459 1.50 13.37 28.21
CA PRO A 459 1.07 13.59 26.83
C PRO A 459 -0.20 14.46 26.77
N THR A 460 -0.19 15.44 25.88
CA THR A 460 -1.34 16.29 25.57
C THR A 460 -2.22 15.72 24.47
N TRP A 461 -1.70 14.71 23.75
CA TRP A 461 -2.28 14.11 22.54
C TRP A 461 -2.47 15.11 21.39
N LYS A 462 -1.69 16.20 21.42
CA LYS A 462 -1.57 17.20 20.35
C LYS A 462 -0.18 17.18 19.72
N GLU A 463 0.71 16.35 20.23
CA GLU A 463 2.02 16.11 19.66
C GLU A 463 1.90 15.51 18.25
N VAL A 464 2.98 15.58 17.48
CA VAL A 464 3.02 15.10 16.08
C VAL A 464 3.99 13.94 15.86
N CYS A 465 4.70 13.56 16.91
CA CYS A 465 5.72 12.52 16.95
C CYS A 465 5.79 11.90 18.35
N GLY A 466 6.47 10.76 18.47
CA GLY A 466 6.86 10.10 19.70
C GLY A 466 8.36 9.83 19.74
N ARG A 467 8.91 9.81 20.94
CA ARG A 467 10.22 9.22 21.23
C ARG A 467 10.18 8.35 22.49
N SER A 468 11.00 7.31 22.52
CA SER A 468 11.03 6.37 23.64
C SER A 468 12.43 5.94 24.02
N ALA A 469 12.71 5.86 25.31
CA ALA A 469 13.92 5.21 25.82
C ALA A 469 13.64 3.71 26.03
N ILE A 470 14.10 2.87 25.11
CA ILE A 470 13.85 1.42 25.10
C ILE A 470 15.14 0.62 24.89
N SER A 471 15.06 -0.71 24.97
CA SER A 471 16.16 -1.60 24.59
C SER A 471 16.61 -1.35 23.14
N GLY A 472 17.91 -1.20 22.92
CA GLY A 472 18.50 -1.03 21.59
C GLY A 472 18.31 -2.25 20.70
N ARG A 473 18.32 -3.46 21.29
CA ARG A 473 17.95 -4.70 20.60
C ARG A 473 16.51 -4.65 20.09
N HIS A 474 15.56 -4.19 20.90
CA HIS A 474 14.16 -4.08 20.48
C HIS A 474 13.96 -3.00 19.41
N ASN A 475 14.59 -1.84 19.57
CA ASN A 475 14.53 -0.78 18.57
C ASN A 475 15.10 -1.27 17.23
N SER A 476 16.39 -1.61 17.18
CA SER A 476 17.08 -1.96 15.93
C SER A 476 16.53 -3.24 15.31
N GLY A 477 16.13 -4.21 16.14
CA GLY A 477 15.55 -5.47 15.70
C GLY A 477 14.22 -5.30 14.97
N SER A 478 13.37 -4.38 15.42
CA SER A 478 12.05 -4.11 14.83
C SER A 478 12.13 -3.61 13.38
N MET A 479 13.23 -2.95 13.01
CA MET A 479 13.47 -2.37 11.68
C MET A 479 14.49 -3.16 10.85
N ALA A 480 15.07 -4.24 11.38
CA ALA A 480 16.17 -4.97 10.72
C ALA A 480 15.78 -5.53 9.34
N ALA A 481 14.50 -5.84 9.12
CA ALA A 481 13.98 -6.33 7.84
C ALA A 481 13.64 -5.22 6.83
N PHE A 482 13.64 -3.94 7.24
CA PHE A 482 13.24 -2.83 6.39
C PHE A 482 14.08 -2.69 5.11
N PRO A 483 15.43 -2.88 5.10
CA PRO A 483 16.20 -2.84 3.86
C PRO A 483 15.75 -3.89 2.82
N ALA A 484 15.41 -5.10 3.28
CA ALA A 484 14.88 -6.14 2.40
C ALA A 484 13.45 -5.82 1.94
N PHE A 485 12.62 -5.25 2.81
CA PHE A 485 11.29 -4.74 2.44
C PHE A 485 11.39 -3.68 1.34
N ASN A 486 12.25 -2.67 1.50
CA ASN A 486 12.49 -1.65 0.48
C ASN A 486 12.90 -2.29 -0.86
N VAL A 487 13.85 -3.22 -0.87
CA VAL A 487 14.24 -3.93 -2.10
C VAL A 487 13.09 -4.70 -2.73
N ASN A 488 12.33 -5.44 -1.91
CA ASN A 488 11.24 -6.30 -2.40
C ASN A 488 10.06 -5.49 -2.96
N GLN A 489 9.78 -4.33 -2.36
CA GLN A 489 8.68 -3.45 -2.76
C GLN A 489 9.13 -2.30 -3.67
N ARG A 490 10.43 -2.20 -3.91
CA ARG A 490 11.10 -1.19 -4.74
C ARG A 490 10.65 0.23 -4.37
N LEU A 491 10.81 0.62 -3.11
CA LEU A 491 10.42 1.95 -2.65
C LEU A 491 11.41 3.00 -3.16
N LEU A 492 10.87 4.10 -3.67
CA LEU A 492 11.62 5.32 -4.01
C LEU A 492 11.31 6.43 -3.04
N ASP A 493 12.11 7.49 -3.11
CA ASP A 493 11.85 8.73 -2.41
C ASP A 493 10.37 9.13 -2.52
N ARG A 494 9.75 9.42 -1.37
CA ARG A 494 8.33 9.77 -1.21
C ARG A 494 7.33 8.68 -1.59
N ASP A 495 7.75 7.44 -1.86
CA ASP A 495 6.79 6.35 -2.00
C ASP A 495 6.06 6.14 -0.65
N PRO A 496 4.72 6.03 -0.66
CA PRO A 496 3.96 5.72 0.53
C PRO A 496 4.13 4.26 0.92
N TYR A 497 4.11 3.98 2.22
CA TYR A 497 3.97 2.64 2.79
C TYR A 497 3.19 2.70 4.11
N TRP A 498 2.51 1.60 4.44
CA TRP A 498 1.84 1.42 5.73
C TRP A 498 2.81 0.81 6.74
N LEU A 499 2.63 1.15 8.02
CA LEU A 499 3.20 0.36 9.11
C LEU A 499 2.08 -0.50 9.70
N ASN A 500 2.30 -1.80 9.78
CA ASN A 500 1.53 -2.67 10.66
C ASN A 500 2.38 -2.93 11.91
N THR A 501 2.00 -2.30 13.01
CA THR A 501 2.68 -2.48 14.31
C THR A 501 2.53 -3.89 14.87
N ASN A 502 1.63 -4.70 14.28
CA ASN A 502 1.37 -6.09 14.63
C ASN A 502 0.99 -6.27 16.10
N MET A 503 0.42 -5.21 16.67
CA MET A 503 0.05 -5.08 18.06
C MET A 503 -1.44 -4.74 18.14
N SER A 504 -2.12 -5.29 19.11
CA SER A 504 -3.47 -4.89 19.53
C SER A 504 -3.44 -4.49 21.00
N ALA A 505 -4.44 -3.73 21.44
CA ALA A 505 -4.51 -3.24 22.81
C ALA A 505 -5.91 -3.37 23.38
N LYS A 506 -5.99 -3.79 24.65
CA LYS A 506 -7.19 -3.68 25.47
C LYS A 506 -7.00 -2.53 26.46
N CYS A 507 -7.64 -1.40 26.19
CA CYS A 507 -7.51 -0.20 27.01
C CYS A 507 -8.68 -0.04 27.99
N VAL A 508 -8.39 0.55 29.16
CA VAL A 508 -9.41 1.05 30.08
C VAL A 508 -10.10 2.27 29.46
N SER A 509 -11.41 2.39 29.64
CA SER A 509 -12.28 3.35 28.92
C SER A 509 -12.31 4.76 29.53
N ASP A 510 -11.21 5.26 30.09
CA ASP A 510 -11.13 6.63 30.63
C ASP A 510 -10.39 7.58 29.66
N SER A 511 -10.93 8.79 29.50
CA SER A 511 -10.48 9.81 28.56
C SER A 511 -9.20 10.54 28.96
N ALA A 512 -8.80 10.49 30.24
CA ALA A 512 -7.66 11.24 30.75
C ALA A 512 -6.35 10.43 30.85
N THR A 513 -6.44 9.09 30.84
CA THR A 513 -5.29 8.19 31.01
C THR A 513 -5.31 7.08 29.98
N VAL A 514 -4.16 6.78 29.38
CA VAL A 514 -4.01 5.64 28.47
C VAL A 514 -3.44 4.48 29.27
N GLU A 515 -4.30 3.60 29.74
CA GLU A 515 -3.93 2.35 30.40
C GLU A 515 -4.37 1.18 29.53
N CYS A 516 -3.42 0.43 28.98
CA CYS A 516 -3.71 -0.66 28.05
C CYS A 516 -2.86 -1.90 28.31
N THR A 517 -3.45 -3.07 28.11
CA THR A 517 -2.71 -4.33 27.98
C THR A 517 -2.51 -4.64 26.51
N MET A 518 -1.25 -4.74 26.09
CA MET A 518 -0.84 -4.94 24.70
C MET A 518 -0.72 -6.44 24.36
N THR A 519 -1.08 -6.80 23.14
CA THR A 519 -0.99 -8.18 22.62
C THR A 519 -0.34 -8.17 21.25
N ALA A 520 0.75 -8.94 21.10
CA ALA A 520 1.36 -9.19 19.80
C ALA A 520 0.49 -10.16 18.99
N ASN A 521 0.19 -9.82 17.74
CA ASN A 521 -0.72 -10.60 16.90
C ASN A 521 -0.01 -11.74 16.14
N ASN A 522 1.32 -11.84 16.21
CA ASN A 522 2.15 -12.85 15.54
C ASN A 522 2.82 -13.85 16.50
N LYS A 523 2.10 -14.28 17.53
CA LYS A 523 2.61 -15.25 18.52
C LYS A 523 2.61 -16.69 18.04
#